data_AF-A0A950EKZ5-F1
#
_entry.id   AF-A0A950EKZ5-F1
#
_cell.length_a   1.000
_cell.length_b   1.000
_cell.length_c   1.000
_cell.angle_alpha   90.00
_cell.angle_beta   90.00
_cell.angle_gamma   90.00
#
_symmetry.space_group_name_H-M   'P 1'
#
loop_
_entity.id
_entity.type
_entity.pdbx_description
1 polymer ?
#
loop_
_entity_poly.entity_id
_entity_poly.type
_entity_poly.pdbx_seq_one_letter_code
_entity_poly.pdbx_strand_id
1 'polypeptide(L)'
;MTPTPALPMWLEVLKAVAPLIAALLAAGVGAWVAHKFGTIQAGIARQQAETAARKLKLDVFDRRLTSYKAIKAFITNAFHTGNFTPDERLNYLTELGTARWIFTPRVYAYLQGDLLQVLDEMHRTLMCTKDIQHRPDGAHVQQDRNEAYESMRLQFRRIEEVFGPDLQLQP
;
A
#
# COMPACT_ATOMS: atom_id res chain seq x y z
N MET A 1 2.25 75.13 47.87
CA MET A 1 3.01 73.88 47.88
C MET A 1 2.40 73.00 48.95
N THR A 2 1.53 72.07 48.56
CA THR A 2 0.92 71.11 49.48
C THR A 2 1.90 69.94 49.71
N PRO A 3 2.15 69.53 50.96
CA PRO A 3 3.05 68.41 51.24
C PRO A 3 2.43 67.13 50.69
N THR A 4 3.20 66.40 49.87
CA THR A 4 2.82 65.07 49.38
C THR A 4 2.73 64.14 50.59
N PRO A 5 1.61 63.42 50.79
CA PRO A 5 1.48 62.50 51.92
C PRO A 5 2.54 61.40 51.76
N ALA A 6 3.44 61.29 52.74
CA ALA A 6 4.42 60.24 52.80
C ALA A 6 3.69 58.90 52.94
N LEU A 7 3.91 58.00 51.99
CA LEU A 7 3.36 56.65 52.06
C LEU A 7 3.99 55.92 53.26
N PRO A 8 3.23 55.07 53.96
CA PRO A 8 3.79 54.25 55.02
C PRO A 8 4.85 53.31 54.44
N MET A 9 5.99 53.17 55.13
CA MET A 9 7.22 52.51 54.65
C MET A 9 7.00 51.10 54.09
N TRP A 10 6.04 50.34 54.63
CA TRP A 10 5.69 49.01 54.14
C TRP A 10 5.17 49.01 52.69
N LEU A 11 4.54 50.11 52.26
CA LEU A 11 3.92 50.27 50.94
C LEU A 11 4.97 50.56 49.86
N GLU A 12 6.06 51.24 50.20
CA GLU A 12 7.22 51.41 49.31
C GLU A 12 7.99 50.09 49.11
N VAL A 13 8.17 49.32 50.17
CA VAL A 13 8.76 47.97 50.10
C VAL A 13 7.89 47.06 49.22
N LEU A 14 6.57 47.10 49.37
CA LEU A 14 5.66 46.32 48.54
C LEU A 14 5.75 46.72 47.06
N LYS A 15 5.83 48.03 46.76
CA LYS A 15 6.04 48.54 45.40
C LYS A 15 7.36 48.07 44.79
N ALA A 16 8.43 48.00 45.58
CA ALA A 16 9.74 47.54 45.11
C ALA A 16 9.77 46.03 44.81
N VAL A 17 9.00 45.21 45.56
CA VAL A 17 8.98 43.74 45.40
C VAL A 17 7.91 43.27 44.40
N ALA A 18 6.90 44.09 44.11
CA ALA A 18 5.82 43.76 43.19
C ALA A 18 6.27 43.26 41.81
N PRO A 19 7.29 43.85 41.13
CA PRO A 19 7.77 43.34 39.85
C PRO A 19 8.37 41.93 39.94
N LEU A 20 9.02 41.61 41.06
CA LEU A 20 9.68 40.33 41.30
C LEU A 20 8.64 39.22 41.52
N ILE A 21 7.59 39.53 42.29
CA ILE A 21 6.44 38.63 42.47
C ILE A 21 5.73 38.40 41.13
N ALA A 22 5.49 39.47 40.36
CA ALA A 22 4.87 39.37 39.04
C ALA A 22 5.68 38.49 38.08
N ALA A 23 7.01 38.64 38.06
CA ALA A 23 7.91 37.82 37.25
C ALA A 23 7.86 36.33 37.64
N LEU A 24 7.85 36.01 38.93
CA LEU A 24 7.74 34.63 39.42
C LEU A 24 6.41 33.99 39.04
N LEU A 25 5.31 34.71 39.19
CA LEU A 25 3.98 34.24 38.79
C LEU A 25 3.91 34.02 37.27
N ALA A 26 4.43 34.96 36.48
CA ALA A 26 4.49 34.83 35.02
C ALA A 26 5.34 33.62 34.59
N ALA A 27 6.51 33.42 35.19
CA ALA A 27 7.36 32.26 34.92
C ALA A 27 6.70 30.94 35.32
N GLY A 28 6.01 30.90 36.47
CA GLY A 28 5.28 29.72 36.94
C GLY A 28 4.12 29.33 36.01
N VAL A 29 3.31 30.31 35.58
CA VAL A 29 2.26 30.09 34.59
C VAL A 29 2.87 29.62 33.26
N GLY A 30 3.94 30.25 32.80
CA GLY A 30 4.66 29.85 31.58
C GLY A 30 5.16 28.40 31.63
N ALA A 31 5.79 28.00 32.73
CA ALA A 31 6.27 26.63 32.94
C ALA A 31 5.13 25.60 32.98
N TRP A 32 4.03 25.92 33.66
CA TRP A 32 2.85 25.05 33.72
C TRP A 32 2.19 24.88 32.35
N VAL A 33 2.02 25.98 31.62
CA VAL A 33 1.48 25.98 30.25
C VAL A 33 2.37 25.16 29.33
N ALA A 34 3.70 25.37 29.36
CA ALA A 34 4.65 24.60 28.57
C ALA A 34 4.59 23.10 28.88
N HIS A 35 4.51 22.74 30.16
CA HIS A 35 4.37 21.35 30.58
C HIS A 35 3.07 20.72 30.06
N LYS A 36 1.93 21.42 30.19
CA LYS A 36 0.63 20.95 29.67
C LYS A 36 0.65 20.77 28.16
N PHE A 37 1.17 21.75 27.41
CA PHE A 37 1.29 21.63 25.96
C PHE A 37 2.22 20.48 25.54
N GLY A 38 3.32 20.25 26.25
CA GLY A 38 4.19 19.10 25.99
C GLY A 38 3.47 17.77 26.12
N THR A 39 2.65 17.59 27.18
CA THR A 39 1.88 16.35 27.36
C THR A 39 0.81 16.14 26.29
N ILE A 40 0.15 17.22 25.85
CA ILE A 40 -0.87 17.17 24.79
C ILE A 40 -0.24 16.82 23.45
N GLN A 41 0.89 17.44 23.11
CA GLN A 41 1.63 17.15 21.87
C GLN A 41 2.09 15.69 21.79
N ALA A 42 2.54 15.11 22.92
CA ALA A 42 2.89 13.70 22.97
C ALA A 42 1.68 12.79 22.69
N GLY A 43 0.50 13.15 23.18
CA GLY A 43 -0.75 12.43 22.88
C GLY A 43 -1.14 12.50 21.40
N ILE A 44 -1.07 13.70 20.81
CA ILE A 44 -1.38 13.92 19.38
C ILE A 44 -0.39 13.15 18.50
N ALA A 45 0.90 13.18 18.81
CA ALA A 45 1.92 12.46 18.05
C ALA A 45 1.68 10.94 18.05
N ARG A 46 1.27 10.37 19.19
CA ARG A 46 0.89 8.94 19.28
C ARG A 46 -0.33 8.63 18.41
N GLN A 47 -1.38 9.44 18.49
CA GLN A 47 -2.57 9.26 17.66
C GLN A 47 -2.28 9.40 16.16
N GLN A 48 -1.41 10.34 15.77
CA GLN A 48 -0.97 10.51 14.40
C GLN A 48 -0.17 9.28 13.91
N ALA A 49 0.73 8.76 14.74
CA ALA A 49 1.49 7.55 14.41
C ALA A 49 0.57 6.33 14.23
N GLU A 50 -0.40 6.14 15.13
CA GLU A 50 -1.40 5.06 15.02
C GLU A 50 -2.27 5.21 13.76
N THR A 51 -2.70 6.44 13.45
CA THR A 51 -3.49 6.73 12.24
C THR A 51 -2.68 6.48 10.98
N ALA A 52 -1.43 6.92 10.94
CA ALA A 52 -0.51 6.69 9.82
C ALA A 52 -0.26 5.19 9.61
N ALA A 53 -0.07 4.42 10.69
CA ALA A 53 0.10 2.98 10.62
C ALA A 53 -1.15 2.27 10.05
N ARG A 54 -2.35 2.64 10.52
CA ARG A 54 -3.61 2.11 9.97
C ARG A 54 -3.81 2.48 8.49
N LYS A 55 -3.48 3.72 8.12
CA LYS A 55 -3.56 4.19 6.73
C LYS A 55 -2.58 3.44 5.82
N LEU A 56 -1.36 3.18 6.29
CA LEU A 56 -0.36 2.42 5.55
C LEU A 56 -0.83 0.98 5.30
N LYS A 57 -1.42 0.32 6.30
CA LYS A 57 -2.01 -1.02 6.13
C LYS A 57 -3.08 -1.02 5.03
N LEU A 58 -3.96 -0.01 5.03
CA LEU A 58 -5.01 0.11 4.02
C LEU A 58 -4.45 0.39 2.62
N ASP A 59 -3.47 1.30 2.49
CA ASP A 59 -2.84 1.60 1.19
C ASP A 59 -2.14 0.36 0.61
N VAL A 60 -1.45 -0.43 1.44
CA VAL A 60 -0.85 -1.70 1.00
C VAL A 60 -1.92 -2.68 0.53
N PHE A 61 -3.04 -2.80 1.25
CA PHE A 61 -4.15 -3.65 0.85
C PHE A 61 -4.76 -3.22 -0.48
N ASP A 62 -5.05 -1.93 -0.65
CA ASP A 62 -5.64 -1.38 -1.87
C ASP A 62 -4.72 -1.61 -3.09
N ARG A 63 -3.40 -1.44 -2.90
CA ARG A 63 -2.40 -1.73 -3.93
C ARG A 63 -2.38 -3.22 -4.31
N ARG A 64 -2.38 -4.12 -3.33
CA ARG A 64 -2.48 -5.58 -3.57
C ARG A 64 -3.74 -5.92 -4.35
N LEU A 65 -4.89 -5.38 -3.93
CA LEU A 65 -6.16 -5.63 -4.59
C LEU A 65 -6.16 -5.11 -6.04
N THR A 66 -5.54 -3.95 -6.27
CA THR A 66 -5.40 -3.35 -7.60
C THR A 66 -4.55 -4.23 -8.52
N SER A 67 -3.35 -4.63 -8.08
CA SER A 67 -2.49 -5.51 -8.89
C SER A 67 -3.12 -6.89 -9.11
N TYR A 68 -3.80 -7.47 -8.11
CA TYR A 68 -4.54 -8.71 -8.29
C TYR A 68 -5.63 -8.57 -9.36
N LYS A 69 -6.43 -7.49 -9.34
CA LYS A 69 -7.46 -7.23 -10.35
C LYS A 69 -6.86 -7.08 -11.75
N ALA A 70 -5.74 -6.36 -11.87
CA ALA A 70 -5.04 -6.18 -13.14
C ALA A 70 -4.55 -7.52 -13.71
N ILE A 71 -3.89 -8.34 -12.88
CA ILE A 71 -3.42 -9.67 -13.27
C ILE A 71 -4.59 -10.58 -13.64
N LYS A 72 -5.66 -10.61 -12.83
CA LYS A 72 -6.85 -11.41 -13.12
C LYS A 72 -7.52 -11.00 -14.43
N ALA A 73 -7.63 -9.69 -14.70
CA ALA A 73 -8.17 -9.19 -15.95
C ALA A 73 -7.32 -9.62 -17.14
N PHE A 74 -5.99 -9.53 -17.02
CA PHE A 74 -5.06 -9.98 -18.06
C PHE A 74 -5.21 -11.48 -18.37
N ILE A 75 -5.24 -12.34 -17.34
CA ILE A 75 -5.46 -13.79 -17.50
C ILE A 75 -6.83 -14.06 -18.12
N THR A 76 -7.87 -13.35 -17.68
CA THR A 76 -9.25 -13.45 -18.22
C THR A 76 -9.30 -13.10 -19.69
N ASN A 77 -8.67 -11.99 -20.09
CA ASN A 77 -8.59 -11.59 -21.49
C ASN A 77 -7.82 -12.65 -22.29
N ALA A 78 -6.62 -13.03 -21.84
CA ALA A 78 -5.78 -14.01 -22.52
C ALA A 78 -6.49 -15.37 -22.69
N PHE A 79 -7.31 -15.78 -21.71
CA PHE A 79 -8.11 -16.99 -21.81
C PHE A 79 -9.24 -16.87 -22.84
N HIS A 80 -9.97 -15.75 -22.86
CA HIS A 80 -11.09 -15.55 -23.79
C HIS A 80 -10.63 -15.39 -25.24
N THR A 81 -9.57 -14.63 -25.47
CA THR A 81 -9.03 -14.37 -26.82
C THR A 81 -8.09 -15.49 -27.28
N GLY A 82 -7.59 -16.30 -26.36
CA GLY A 82 -6.44 -17.17 -26.53
C GLY A 82 -5.11 -16.42 -26.61
N ASN A 83 -5.10 -15.11 -26.88
CA ASN A 83 -3.87 -14.38 -27.19
C ASN A 83 -3.80 -13.05 -26.43
N PHE A 84 -2.59 -12.55 -26.22
CA PHE A 84 -2.37 -11.23 -25.66
C PHE A 84 -1.51 -10.40 -26.61
N THR A 85 -1.74 -9.10 -26.59
CA THR A 85 -0.94 -8.12 -27.30
C THR A 85 0.42 -7.93 -26.62
N PRO A 86 1.44 -7.45 -27.34
CA PRO A 86 2.72 -7.09 -26.74
C PRO A 86 2.57 -6.06 -25.60
N ASP A 87 1.63 -5.12 -25.75
CA ASP A 87 1.34 -4.11 -24.74
C ASP A 87 0.74 -4.71 -23.47
N GLU A 88 -0.23 -5.63 -23.60
CA GLU A 88 -0.77 -6.36 -22.44
C GLU A 88 0.31 -7.17 -21.71
N ARG A 89 1.24 -7.79 -22.45
CA ARG A 89 2.38 -8.49 -21.86
C ARG A 89 3.32 -7.54 -21.13
N LEU A 90 3.64 -6.38 -21.72
CA LEU A 90 4.50 -5.38 -21.09
C LEU A 90 3.85 -4.82 -19.82
N ASN A 91 2.54 -4.56 -19.85
CA ASN A 91 1.77 -4.15 -18.68
C ASN A 91 1.82 -5.21 -17.59
N TYR A 92 1.64 -6.49 -17.94
CA TYR A 92 1.78 -7.59 -16.99
C TYR A 92 3.18 -7.64 -16.35
N LEU A 93 4.25 -7.50 -17.13
CA LEU A 93 5.63 -7.50 -16.61
C LEU A 93 5.91 -6.29 -15.70
N THR A 94 5.30 -5.14 -16.02
CA THR A 94 5.37 -3.94 -15.17
C THR A 94 4.68 -4.17 -13.84
N GLU A 95 3.46 -4.72 -13.86
CA GLU A 95 2.73 -5.10 -12.65
C GLU A 95 3.46 -6.18 -11.84
N LEU A 96 4.12 -7.12 -12.51
CA LEU A 96 4.97 -8.14 -11.86
C LEU A 96 6.14 -7.49 -11.10
N GLY A 97 6.75 -6.45 -11.65
CA GLY A 97 7.79 -5.66 -10.97
C GLY A 97 7.30 -5.03 -9.67
N THR A 98 6.08 -4.47 -9.69
CA THR A 98 5.42 -3.91 -8.50
C THR A 98 5.03 -5.01 -7.49
N ALA A 99 4.54 -6.15 -7.99
CA ALA A 99 4.08 -7.28 -7.19
C ALA A 99 5.18 -7.81 -6.24
N ARG A 100 6.45 -7.76 -6.67
CA ARG A 100 7.61 -8.15 -5.84
C ARG A 100 7.66 -7.45 -4.48
N TRP A 101 7.19 -6.20 -4.40
CA TRP A 101 7.30 -5.38 -3.20
C TRP A 101 6.07 -5.44 -2.31
N ILE A 102 4.90 -5.69 -2.90
CA ILE A 102 3.62 -5.66 -2.20
C ILE A 102 3.16 -7.05 -1.75
N PHE A 103 3.52 -8.11 -2.48
CA PHE A 103 3.12 -9.48 -2.16
C PHE A 103 4.23 -10.29 -1.50
N THR A 104 3.84 -11.43 -0.92
CA THR A 104 4.78 -12.41 -0.40
C THR A 104 5.61 -13.06 -1.52
N PRO A 105 6.82 -13.58 -1.22
CA PRO A 105 7.66 -14.26 -2.20
C PRO A 105 6.96 -15.43 -2.91
N ARG A 106 6.00 -16.08 -2.22
CA ARG A 106 5.19 -17.18 -2.79
C ARG A 106 4.34 -16.70 -3.97
N VAL A 107 3.62 -15.59 -3.82
CA VAL A 107 2.80 -15.02 -4.90
C VAL A 107 3.69 -14.57 -6.04
N TYR A 108 4.80 -13.90 -5.74
CA TYR A 108 5.74 -13.45 -6.76
C TYR A 108 6.34 -14.60 -7.57
N ALA A 109 6.80 -15.67 -6.91
CA ALA A 109 7.33 -16.85 -7.57
C ALA A 109 6.29 -17.54 -8.46
N TYR A 110 5.04 -17.61 -8.01
CA TYR A 110 3.94 -18.13 -8.81
C TYR A 110 3.68 -17.29 -10.07
N LEU A 111 3.66 -15.96 -9.93
CA LEU A 111 3.44 -15.06 -11.07
C LEU A 111 4.59 -15.14 -12.08
N GLN A 112 5.84 -15.06 -11.60
CA GLN A 112 7.03 -15.05 -12.46
C GLN A 112 7.32 -16.41 -13.10
N GLY A 113 7.06 -17.51 -12.39
CA GLY A 113 7.32 -18.86 -12.86
C GLY A 113 6.08 -19.46 -13.50
N ASP A 114 5.26 -20.11 -12.67
CA ASP A 114 4.16 -20.97 -13.10
C ASP A 114 3.19 -20.27 -14.07
N LEU A 115 2.73 -19.07 -13.74
CA LEU A 115 1.75 -18.36 -14.56
C LEU A 115 2.34 -17.88 -15.89
N LEU A 116 3.52 -17.25 -15.85
CA LEU A 116 4.17 -16.75 -17.06
C LEU A 116 4.53 -17.89 -18.02
N GLN A 117 4.98 -19.04 -17.49
CA GLN A 117 5.25 -20.22 -18.31
C GLN A 117 4.00 -20.71 -19.04
N VAL A 118 2.86 -20.81 -18.36
CA VAL A 118 1.59 -21.25 -18.97
C VAL A 118 1.11 -20.27 -20.04
N LEU A 119 1.25 -18.97 -19.79
CA LEU A 119 0.89 -17.92 -20.75
C LEU A 119 1.78 -17.97 -22.01
N ASP A 120 3.09 -18.15 -21.83
CA ASP A 120 4.05 -18.26 -22.92
C ASP A 120 3.79 -19.52 -23.75
N GLU A 121 3.45 -20.64 -23.11
CA GLU A 121 3.10 -21.89 -23.79
C GLU A 121 1.81 -21.71 -24.62
N MET A 122 0.76 -21.15 -24.03
CA MET A 122 -0.49 -20.86 -24.74
C MET A 122 -0.26 -19.97 -25.97
N HIS A 123 0.55 -18.92 -25.83
CA HIS A 123 0.89 -18.02 -26.92
C HIS A 123 1.65 -18.74 -28.04
N ARG A 124 2.63 -19.60 -27.69
CA ARG A 124 3.39 -20.40 -28.66
C ARG A 124 2.48 -21.35 -29.44
N THR A 125 1.63 -22.11 -28.76
CA THR A 125 0.72 -23.08 -29.40
C THR A 125 -0.21 -22.40 -30.40
N LEU A 126 -0.69 -21.19 -30.08
CA LEU A 126 -1.56 -20.43 -30.99
C LEU A 126 -0.81 -19.82 -32.18
N MET A 127 0.42 -19.37 -32.00
CA MET A 127 1.23 -18.91 -33.12
C MET A 127 1.55 -20.05 -34.08
N CYS A 128 1.91 -21.23 -33.58
CA CYS A 128 2.11 -22.42 -34.41
C CYS A 128 0.82 -22.83 -35.15
N THR A 129 -0.35 -22.70 -34.51
CA THR A 129 -1.64 -23.04 -35.15
C THR A 129 -1.93 -22.17 -36.37
N LYS A 130 -1.58 -20.88 -36.35
CA LYS A 130 -1.79 -19.96 -37.49
C LYS A 130 -0.99 -20.38 -38.72
N ASP A 131 0.22 -20.90 -38.52
CA ASP A 131 1.09 -21.36 -39.61
C ASP A 131 0.62 -22.70 -40.20
N ILE A 132 -0.09 -23.52 -39.40
CA ILE A 132 -0.49 -24.90 -39.75
C ILE A 132 -1.88 -24.96 -40.41
N GLN A 133 -2.61 -23.85 -40.52
CA GLN A 133 -3.96 -23.79 -41.14
C GLN A 133 -4.02 -24.34 -42.59
N HIS A 134 -2.87 -24.58 -43.23
CA HIS A 134 -2.72 -25.14 -44.58
C HIS A 134 -2.21 -26.59 -44.63
N ARG A 135 -1.99 -27.29 -43.51
CA ARG A 135 -1.50 -28.69 -43.49
C ARG A 135 -2.60 -29.68 -43.05
N PRO A 136 -2.61 -30.91 -43.59
CA PRO A 136 -3.62 -31.93 -43.28
C PRO A 136 -3.52 -32.55 -41.88
N ASP A 137 -2.54 -32.15 -41.05
CA ASP A 137 -2.28 -32.72 -39.72
C ASP A 137 -2.85 -31.84 -38.59
N GLY A 138 -4.18 -31.67 -38.57
CA GLY A 138 -4.87 -30.80 -37.61
C GLY A 138 -5.14 -31.45 -36.24
N ALA A 139 -4.99 -32.77 -36.11
CA ALA A 139 -5.36 -33.50 -34.91
C ALA A 139 -4.44 -33.20 -33.72
N HIS A 140 -3.12 -33.21 -33.95
CA HIS A 140 -2.12 -32.89 -32.92
C HIS A 140 -2.25 -31.43 -32.44
N VAL A 141 -2.47 -30.49 -33.35
CA VAL A 141 -2.63 -29.07 -33.02
C VAL A 141 -3.87 -28.83 -32.15
N GLN A 142 -4.98 -29.52 -32.40
CA GLN A 142 -6.17 -29.41 -31.57
C GLN A 142 -5.95 -29.98 -30.17
N GLN A 143 -5.17 -31.05 -30.06
CA GLN A 143 -4.80 -31.63 -28.77
C GLN A 143 -3.94 -30.65 -27.95
N ASP A 144 -2.88 -30.09 -28.53
CA ASP A 144 -2.00 -29.14 -27.85
C ASP A 144 -2.77 -27.89 -27.36
N ARG A 145 -3.73 -27.42 -28.16
CA ARG A 145 -4.62 -26.32 -27.75
C ARG A 145 -5.46 -26.69 -26.54
N ASN A 146 -6.08 -27.88 -26.55
CA ASN A 146 -6.89 -28.33 -25.42
C ASN A 146 -6.05 -28.46 -24.13
N GLU A 147 -4.82 -28.95 -24.24
CA GLU A 147 -3.88 -29.06 -23.11
C GLU A 147 -3.48 -27.68 -22.55
N ALA A 148 -3.23 -26.69 -23.44
CA ALA A 148 -2.96 -25.32 -23.03
C ALA A 148 -4.17 -24.66 -22.33
N TYR A 149 -5.39 -24.88 -22.84
CA TYR A 149 -6.62 -24.37 -22.21
C TYR A 149 -6.89 -24.96 -20.84
N GLU A 150 -6.70 -26.28 -20.68
CA GLU A 150 -6.85 -26.93 -19.37
C GLU A 150 -5.78 -26.45 -18.38
N SER A 151 -4.54 -26.29 -18.82
CA SER A 151 -3.47 -25.71 -18.00
C SER A 151 -3.83 -24.31 -17.51
N MET A 152 -4.35 -23.45 -18.40
CA MET A 152 -4.81 -22.10 -18.04
C MET A 152 -6.00 -22.13 -17.06
N ARG A 153 -6.95 -23.05 -17.25
CA ARG A 153 -8.09 -23.26 -16.35
C ARG A 153 -7.65 -23.66 -14.94
N LEU A 154 -6.58 -24.46 -14.82
CA LEU A 154 -5.99 -24.78 -13.53
C LEU A 154 -5.38 -23.53 -12.86
N GLN A 155 -4.68 -22.68 -13.62
CA GLN A 155 -4.14 -21.42 -13.09
C GLN A 155 -5.24 -20.48 -12.57
N PHE A 156 -6.42 -20.44 -13.21
CA PHE A 156 -7.57 -19.67 -12.71
C PHE A 156 -8.07 -20.08 -11.32
N ARG A 157 -7.98 -21.37 -10.99
CA ARG A 157 -8.37 -21.82 -9.64
C ARG A 157 -7.26 -21.49 -8.65
N ARG A 158 -6.02 -21.80 -9.07
CA ARG A 158 -4.83 -21.62 -8.24
C ARG A 158 -4.54 -20.16 -7.90
N ILE A 159 -4.93 -19.21 -8.75
CA ILE A 159 -4.72 -17.79 -8.46
C ILE A 159 -5.45 -17.33 -7.20
N GLU A 160 -6.69 -17.78 -6.97
CA GLU A 160 -7.44 -17.43 -5.75
C GLU A 160 -6.79 -18.04 -4.52
N GLU A 161 -6.29 -19.28 -4.62
CA GLU A 161 -5.61 -19.97 -3.53
C GLU A 161 -4.26 -19.34 -3.17
N VAL A 162 -3.52 -18.85 -4.17
CA VAL A 162 -2.21 -18.23 -3.99
C VAL A 162 -2.35 -16.81 -3.45
N PHE A 163 -3.29 -16.02 -3.98
CA PHE A 163 -3.49 -14.62 -3.55
C PHE A 163 -4.32 -14.50 -2.27
N GLY A 164 -5.21 -15.46 -1.99
CA GLY A 164 -6.15 -15.40 -0.88
C GLY A 164 -5.54 -14.98 0.46
N PRO A 165 -4.41 -15.57 0.91
CA PRO A 165 -3.76 -15.15 2.15
C PRO A 165 -3.27 -13.69 2.16
N ASP A 166 -2.81 -13.17 1.02
CA ASP A 166 -2.24 -11.82 0.92
C ASP A 166 -3.32 -10.74 0.74
N LEU A 167 -4.53 -11.14 0.32
CA LEU A 167 -5.72 -10.31 0.17
C LEU A 167 -6.60 -10.28 1.42
N GLN A 168 -6.08 -10.68 2.57
CA GLN A 168 -6.74 -10.47 3.87
C GLN A 168 -6.21 -9.21 4.54
N LEU A 169 -7.11 -8.42 5.12
CA LEU A 169 -6.71 -7.30 5.97
C LEU A 169 -6.09 -7.89 7.25
N GLN A 170 -4.77 -7.84 7.37
CA GLN A 170 -4.12 -8.34 8.58
C GLN A 170 -4.57 -7.51 9.79
N PRO A 171 -5.04 -8.15 10.87
CA PRO A 171 -5.44 -7.43 12.10
C PRO A 171 -4.30 -6.54 12.65
#